data_AF-A0A958W642-F1
#
_entry.id   AF-A0A958W642-F1
#
_cell.length_a   1.000
_cell.length_b   1.000
_cell.length_c   1.000
_cell.angle_alpha   90.00
_cell.angle_beta   90.00
_cell.angle_gamma   90.00
#
_symmetry.space_group_name_H-M   'P 1'
#
loop_
_entity.id
_entity.type
_entity.pdbx_description
1 polymer ?
#
loop_
_entity_poly.entity_id
_entity_poly.type
_entity_poly.pdbx_seq_one_letter_code
_entity_poly.pdbx_strand_id
1 'polypeptide(L)'
;MRLLIPAILLVFVNHLSFGQGNIKIVLLTDSTIFTNYVDLNNQPTSYATIHSKDGSKVSIRGIHHIEGYDQEGKYRYIGVTTFRGRKIFTERIHDGRRVDLYRTEAFTNGWKTNLLWYSKDDSELIKGRFGKLKKDLKDSPEAMKYLRGGSALRYTQYALYVAGAIVLVKTATKEFGEEKSPPGETSGPPIGFFVSAGLIFAPFLINNLKIKQYEKAGRAYDK
;
A
#
# COMPACT_ATOMS: atom_id res chain seq x y z
N MET A 1 -0.82 21.81 -24.50
CA MET A 1 -1.54 20.51 -24.44
C MET A 1 -1.17 19.80 -23.14
N ARG A 2 -2.12 19.66 -22.21
CA ARG A 2 -1.94 18.95 -20.94
C ARG A 2 -2.26 17.46 -21.15
N LEU A 3 -1.24 16.62 -21.33
CA LEU A 3 -1.41 15.17 -21.21
C LEU A 3 -1.42 14.80 -19.72
N LEU A 4 -2.59 14.94 -19.09
CA LEU A 4 -2.91 14.24 -17.86
C LEU A 4 -3.19 12.78 -18.23
N ILE A 5 -2.15 11.95 -18.27
CA ILE A 5 -2.35 10.50 -18.28
C ILE A 5 -3.00 10.16 -16.93
N PRO A 6 -4.22 9.61 -16.88
CA PRO A 6 -4.80 9.19 -15.62
C PRO A 6 -3.92 8.05 -15.10
N ALA A 7 -3.22 8.28 -13.99
CA ALA A 7 -2.45 7.26 -13.30
C ALA A 7 -3.40 6.12 -12.91
N ILE A 8 -3.37 5.03 -13.68
CA ILE A 8 -4.12 3.81 -13.36
C ILE A 8 -3.43 3.21 -12.15
N LEU A 9 -4.04 3.43 -10.98
CA LEU A 9 -3.63 2.77 -9.76
C LEU A 9 -4.12 1.32 -9.82
N LEU A 10 -3.24 0.42 -10.25
CA LEU A 10 -3.50 -1.01 -10.16
C LEU A 10 -3.26 -1.46 -8.72
N VAL A 11 -4.34 -1.68 -7.96
CA VAL A 11 -4.25 -2.40 -6.68
C VAL A 11 -4.22 -3.87 -7.03
N PHE A 12 -3.10 -4.54 -6.74
CA PHE A 12 -2.99 -5.99 -6.84
C PHE A 12 -2.90 -6.52 -5.43
N VAL A 13 -3.86 -7.35 -5.03
CA VAL A 13 -3.50 -8.41 -4.09
C VAL A 13 -2.92 -9.47 -5.01
N ASN A 14 -1.61 -9.74 -4.87
CA ASN A 14 -0.97 -10.78 -5.65
C ASN A 14 -1.82 -12.05 -5.54
N HIS A 15 -2.08 -12.61 -6.71
CA HIS A 15 -2.85 -13.81 -6.98
C HIS A 15 -2.88 -14.76 -5.78
N LEU A 16 -4.03 -14.90 -5.15
CA LEU A 16 -4.33 -16.09 -4.35
C LEU A 16 -4.54 -17.24 -5.33
N SER A 17 -3.53 -17.58 -6.12
CA SER A 17 -3.53 -18.78 -6.92
C SER A 17 -3.16 -19.91 -5.99
N PHE A 18 -4.04 -20.91 -5.98
CA PHE A 18 -3.95 -22.19 -5.30
C PHE A 18 -4.19 -22.16 -3.78
N GLY A 19 -5.09 -23.03 -3.35
CA GLY A 19 -5.33 -23.43 -1.97
C GLY A 19 -5.93 -24.83 -1.99
N GLN A 20 -5.29 -25.79 -1.31
CA GLN A 20 -5.93 -27.03 -0.91
C GLN A 20 -6.51 -26.78 0.50
N GLY A 21 -7.77 -26.37 0.61
CA GLY A 21 -8.43 -26.20 1.91
C GLY A 21 -9.75 -25.44 1.90
N ASN A 22 -10.55 -25.61 2.96
CA ASN A 22 -11.87 -24.99 3.18
C ASN A 22 -11.75 -23.46 3.31
N ILE A 23 -11.77 -22.73 2.19
CA ILE A 23 -11.89 -21.27 2.16
C ILE A 23 -13.34 -20.89 2.44
N LYS A 24 -13.52 -19.96 3.37
CA LYS A 24 -14.81 -19.42 3.79
C LYS A 24 -14.95 -17.98 3.30
N ILE A 25 -15.97 -17.72 2.50
CA ILE A 25 -16.36 -16.37 2.08
C ILE A 25 -17.62 -15.99 2.87
N VAL A 26 -17.49 -15.08 3.82
CA VAL A 26 -18.60 -14.59 4.64
C VAL A 26 -19.22 -13.39 3.95
N LEU A 27 -20.52 -13.48 3.66
CA LEU A 27 -21.28 -12.40 3.04
C LEU A 27 -21.83 -11.43 4.09
N LEU A 28 -22.16 -10.21 3.68
CA LEU A 28 -22.84 -9.23 4.55
C LEU A 28 -24.24 -9.66 4.99
N THR A 29 -24.81 -10.67 4.32
CA THR A 29 -26.08 -11.31 4.67
C THR A 29 -25.92 -12.44 5.69
N ASP A 30 -24.74 -12.58 6.30
CA ASP A 30 -24.33 -13.66 7.22
C ASP A 30 -24.33 -15.08 6.63
N SER A 31 -24.71 -15.22 5.36
CA SER A 31 -24.52 -16.46 4.61
C SER A 31 -23.04 -16.67 4.29
N THR A 32 -22.66 -17.95 4.18
CA THR A 32 -21.27 -18.36 3.97
C THR A 32 -21.17 -19.21 2.72
N ILE A 33 -20.20 -18.91 1.86
CA ILE A 33 -19.83 -19.76 0.74
C ILE A 33 -18.53 -20.48 1.09
N PHE A 34 -18.53 -21.80 0.95
CA PHE A 34 -17.34 -22.62 1.09
C PHE A 34 -16.78 -22.95 -0.30
N THR A 35 -15.47 -22.81 -0.46
CA THR A 35 -14.76 -23.17 -1.69
C THR A 35 -13.37 -23.67 -1.36
N ASN A 36 -12.78 -24.44 -2.26
CA ASN A 36 -11.35 -24.76 -2.17
C ASN A 36 -10.49 -23.67 -2.83
N TYR A 37 -11.07 -22.87 -3.72
CA TYR A 37 -10.30 -21.93 -4.53
C TYR A 37 -11.08 -20.64 -4.82
N VAL A 38 -10.39 -19.51 -4.65
CA VAL A 38 -10.94 -18.17 -4.92
C VAL A 38 -9.85 -17.23 -5.44
N ASP A 39 -10.12 -16.58 -6.57
CA ASP A 39 -9.27 -15.49 -7.06
C ASP A 39 -9.84 -14.14 -6.65
N LEU A 40 -8.98 -13.28 -6.09
CA LEU A 40 -9.36 -11.91 -5.72
C LEU A 40 -8.92 -10.92 -6.79
N ASN A 41 -9.88 -10.16 -7.30
CA ASN A 41 -9.65 -9.14 -8.32
C ASN A 41 -10.00 -7.77 -7.76
N ASN A 42 -9.06 -6.81 -7.84
CA ASN A 42 -9.20 -5.46 -7.27
C ASN A 42 -9.37 -4.37 -8.36
N GLN A 43 -9.90 -4.69 -9.55
CA GLN A 43 -10.00 -3.74 -10.68
C GLN A 43 -11.13 -4.07 -11.68
N PRO A 44 -11.74 -3.07 -12.34
CA PRO A 44 -12.18 -1.76 -11.82
C PRO A 44 -13.37 -1.87 -10.85
N THR A 45 -14.07 -3.00 -10.88
CA THR A 45 -15.06 -3.43 -9.88
C THR A 45 -14.45 -4.63 -9.17
N SER A 46 -14.19 -4.53 -7.87
CA SER A 46 -13.55 -5.64 -7.18
C SER A 46 -14.54 -6.80 -6.96
N TYR A 47 -14.08 -8.02 -7.16
CA TYR A 47 -14.88 -9.24 -7.00
C TYR A 47 -13.99 -10.42 -6.63
N ALA A 48 -14.60 -11.44 -6.03
CA ALA A 48 -14.01 -12.76 -5.84
C ALA A 48 -14.54 -13.70 -6.93
N THR A 49 -13.66 -14.40 -7.66
CA THR A 49 -14.05 -15.49 -8.55
C THR A 49 -13.96 -16.78 -7.78
N ILE A 50 -15.09 -17.45 -7.58
CA ILE A 50 -15.13 -18.78 -6.99
C ILE A 50 -14.95 -19.79 -8.11
N HIS A 51 -13.91 -20.61 -8.00
CA HIS A 51 -13.68 -21.70 -8.95
C HIS A 51 -14.47 -22.93 -8.50
N SER A 52 -15.78 -22.86 -8.73
CA SER A 52 -16.67 -24.03 -8.76
C SER A 52 -16.92 -24.42 -10.22
N LYS A 53 -17.62 -25.55 -10.45
CA LYS A 53 -18.02 -25.99 -11.80
C LYS A 53 -18.75 -24.90 -12.61
N ASP A 54 -19.37 -23.95 -11.92
CA ASP A 54 -20.15 -22.85 -12.50
C ASP A 54 -19.41 -21.49 -12.53
N GLY A 55 -18.17 -21.41 -12.04
CA GLY A 55 -17.31 -20.22 -12.17
C GLY A 55 -17.87 -18.90 -11.60
N SER A 56 -18.65 -18.98 -10.51
CA SER A 56 -19.43 -17.85 -10.00
C SER A 56 -18.57 -16.67 -9.50
N LYS A 57 -18.96 -15.44 -9.89
CA LYS A 57 -18.36 -14.20 -9.38
C LYS A 57 -19.19 -13.63 -8.23
N VAL A 58 -18.54 -13.30 -7.12
CA VAL A 58 -19.15 -12.60 -5.98
C VAL A 58 -18.63 -11.18 -5.92
N SER A 59 -19.54 -10.22 -5.98
CA SER A 59 -19.19 -8.80 -5.85
C SER A 59 -18.60 -8.52 -4.47
N ILE A 60 -17.51 -7.77 -4.40
CA ILE A 60 -16.90 -7.37 -3.12
C ILE A 60 -17.89 -6.63 -2.20
N ARG A 61 -18.91 -5.98 -2.78
CA ARG A 61 -19.91 -5.22 -2.02
C ARG A 61 -20.77 -6.12 -1.15
N GLY A 62 -20.90 -7.40 -1.50
CA GLY A 62 -21.64 -8.39 -0.71
C GLY A 62 -20.75 -9.18 0.24
N ILE A 63 -19.43 -8.96 0.24
CA ILE A 63 -18.48 -9.72 1.05
C ILE A 63 -18.15 -8.95 2.33
N HIS A 64 -18.27 -9.62 3.47
CA HIS A 64 -17.79 -9.14 4.75
C HIS A 64 -16.27 -9.39 4.88
N HIS A 65 -15.87 -10.65 4.81
CA HIS A 65 -14.46 -11.07 4.79
C HIS A 65 -14.32 -12.46 4.12
N ILE A 66 -13.08 -12.84 3.84
CA ILE A 66 -12.69 -14.16 3.36
C ILE A 66 -11.61 -14.70 4.29
N GLU A 67 -11.73 -15.95 4.71
CA GLU A 67 -10.73 -16.59 5.57
C GLU A 67 -10.47 -18.03 5.12
N GLY A 68 -9.25 -18.52 5.36
CA GLY A 68 -8.88 -19.89 4.99
C GLY A 68 -7.37 -20.07 4.87
N TYR A 69 -6.97 -21.29 4.56
CA TYR A 69 -5.57 -21.63 4.29
C TYR A 69 -5.25 -21.46 2.82
N ASP A 70 -4.11 -20.84 2.51
CA ASP A 70 -3.57 -20.79 1.16
C ASP A 70 -2.81 -22.06 0.78
N GLN A 71 -2.30 -22.13 -0.46
CA GLN A 71 -1.46 -23.23 -0.95
C GLN A 71 -0.20 -23.51 -0.12
N GLU A 72 0.30 -22.54 0.63
CA GLU A 72 1.48 -22.70 1.48
C GLU A 72 1.10 -23.19 2.89
N GLY A 73 -0.19 -23.48 3.12
CA GLY A 73 -0.71 -23.87 4.44
C GLY A 73 -0.76 -22.70 5.42
N LYS A 74 -0.66 -21.46 4.94
CA LYS A 74 -0.77 -20.27 5.78
C LYS A 74 -2.23 -19.84 5.88
N TYR A 75 -2.71 -19.70 7.11
CA TYR A 75 -4.02 -19.09 7.34
C TYR A 75 -3.99 -17.61 6.98
N ARG A 76 -4.95 -17.17 6.16
CA ARG A 76 -5.11 -15.79 5.73
C ARG A 76 -6.52 -15.31 6.06
N TYR A 77 -6.58 -14.06 6.49
CA TYR A 77 -7.83 -13.33 6.70
C TYR A 77 -7.83 -12.11 5.80
N ILE A 78 -8.81 -12.02 4.91
CA ILE A 78 -8.95 -10.96 3.92
C ILE A 78 -10.19 -10.15 4.26
N GLY A 79 -9.97 -8.95 4.79
CA GLY A 79 -11.02 -7.97 5.02
C GLY A 79 -11.35 -7.13 3.78
N VAL A 80 -12.42 -6.36 3.88
CA VAL A 80 -12.87 -5.42 2.85
C VAL A 80 -12.85 -4.00 3.40
N THR A 81 -12.18 -3.06 2.72
CA THR A 81 -12.19 -1.63 3.06
C THR A 81 -12.49 -0.76 1.83
N THR A 82 -12.60 0.56 2.04
CA THR A 82 -12.83 1.53 0.97
C THR A 82 -11.57 2.38 0.74
N PHE A 83 -11.03 2.34 -0.48
CA PHE A 83 -9.95 3.20 -0.93
C PHE A 83 -10.41 4.08 -2.10
N ARG A 84 -10.36 5.41 -1.92
CA ARG A 84 -10.78 6.40 -2.94
C ARG A 84 -12.19 6.13 -3.51
N GLY A 85 -13.14 5.82 -2.63
CA GLY A 85 -14.53 5.53 -3.00
C GLY A 85 -14.77 4.14 -3.60
N ARG A 86 -13.76 3.26 -3.62
CA ARG A 86 -13.88 1.89 -4.15
C ARG A 86 -13.60 0.87 -3.07
N LYS A 87 -14.41 -0.19 -3.01
CA LYS A 87 -14.18 -1.33 -2.13
C LYS A 87 -12.98 -2.14 -2.64
N ILE A 88 -12.06 -2.50 -1.76
CA ILE A 88 -10.85 -3.27 -2.06
C ILE A 88 -10.65 -4.37 -1.01
N PHE A 89 -9.99 -5.45 -1.41
CA PHE A 89 -9.52 -6.49 -0.49
C PHE A 89 -8.25 -6.04 0.25
N THR A 90 -8.15 -6.42 1.53
CA THR A 90 -7.00 -6.14 2.40
C THR A 90 -6.66 -7.37 3.22
N GLU A 91 -5.39 -7.77 3.28
CA GLU A 91 -4.95 -8.93 4.06
C GLU A 91 -4.60 -8.52 5.49
N ARG A 92 -5.13 -9.23 6.49
CA ARG A 92 -4.75 -9.07 7.89
C ARG A 92 -3.34 -9.60 8.12
N ILE A 93 -2.49 -8.78 8.73
CA ILE A 93 -1.08 -9.10 9.01
C ILE A 93 -0.77 -9.17 10.51
N HIS A 94 -1.72 -8.77 11.35
CA HIS A 94 -1.66 -8.82 12.80
C HIS A 94 -3.09 -8.92 13.33
N ASP A 95 -3.32 -9.91 14.19
CA ASP A 95 -4.57 -10.14 14.91
C ASP A 95 -4.31 -9.74 16.37
N GLY A 96 -4.80 -8.56 16.72
CA GLY A 96 -4.51 -7.89 17.98
C GLY A 96 -5.75 -7.82 18.85
N ARG A 97 -5.58 -7.85 20.18
CA ARG A 97 -6.72 -7.76 21.10
C ARG A 97 -7.48 -6.44 20.94
N ARG A 98 -6.76 -5.36 20.64
CA ARG A 98 -7.33 -4.02 20.47
C ARG A 98 -7.05 -3.44 19.11
N VAL A 99 -5.97 -3.82 18.43
CA VAL A 99 -5.61 -3.27 17.13
C VAL A 99 -5.31 -4.37 16.12
N ASP A 100 -6.20 -4.53 15.16
CA ASP A 100 -5.92 -5.35 13.99
C ASP A 100 -5.21 -4.54 12.91
N LEU A 101 -4.23 -5.14 12.24
CA LEU A 101 -3.49 -4.49 11.15
C LEU A 101 -3.71 -5.23 9.84
N TYR A 102 -3.89 -4.47 8.77
CA TYR A 102 -4.10 -5.01 7.43
C TYR A 102 -3.20 -4.32 6.41
N ARG A 103 -2.90 -5.04 5.34
CA ARG A 103 -2.04 -4.59 4.24
C ARG A 103 -2.77 -4.70 2.91
N THR A 104 -2.51 -3.72 2.05
CA THR A 104 -2.84 -3.78 0.63
C THR A 104 -1.63 -3.34 -0.17
N GLU A 105 -1.36 -3.98 -1.30
CA GLU A 105 -0.32 -3.55 -2.23
C GLU A 105 -0.96 -2.75 -3.36
N ALA A 106 -0.41 -1.57 -3.63
CA ALA A 106 -0.87 -0.67 -4.68
C ALA A 106 0.28 -0.35 -5.63
N PHE A 107 0.03 -0.44 -6.93
CA PHE A 107 0.97 -0.07 -7.97
C PHE A 107 0.62 1.32 -8.49
N THR A 108 1.58 2.23 -8.46
CA THR A 108 1.46 3.58 -9.03
C THR A 108 2.67 3.83 -9.91
N ASN A 109 2.47 4.13 -11.19
CA ASN A 109 3.54 4.45 -12.15
C ASN A 109 4.66 3.39 -12.21
N GLY A 110 4.30 2.10 -12.19
CA GLY A 110 5.27 0.98 -12.17
C GLY A 110 5.85 0.65 -10.79
N TRP A 111 5.54 1.44 -9.75
CA TRP A 111 6.09 1.24 -8.41
C TRP A 111 5.09 0.59 -7.46
N LYS A 112 5.53 -0.49 -6.81
CA LYS A 112 4.80 -1.18 -5.75
C LYS A 112 4.91 -0.40 -4.44
N THR A 113 3.77 -0.02 -3.89
CA THR A 113 3.65 0.67 -2.60
C THR A 113 2.77 -0.16 -1.67
N ASN A 114 3.26 -0.44 -0.47
CA ASN A 114 2.42 -1.00 0.57
C ASN A 114 1.50 0.08 1.13
N LEU A 115 0.28 -0.29 1.49
CA LEU A 115 -0.65 0.53 2.25
C LEU A 115 -0.97 -0.22 3.54
N LEU A 116 -0.90 0.49 4.66
CA LEU A 116 -1.31 -0.01 5.96
C LEU A 116 -2.73 0.47 6.26
N TRP A 117 -3.51 -0.42 6.84
CA TRP A 117 -4.82 -0.18 7.41
C TRP A 117 -4.85 -0.74 8.82
N TYR A 118 -5.74 -0.24 9.65
CA TYR A 118 -5.96 -0.77 10.99
C TYR A 118 -7.42 -0.65 11.38
N SER A 119 -7.87 -1.56 12.23
CA SER A 119 -9.08 -1.43 13.03
C SER A 119 -8.65 -1.28 14.48
N LYS A 120 -9.36 -0.47 15.27
CA LYS A 120 -9.13 -0.36 16.71
C LYS A 120 -10.44 -0.68 17.44
N ASP A 121 -10.39 -1.57 18.42
CA ASP A 121 -11.53 -1.99 19.23
C ASP A 121 -12.74 -2.37 18.34
N ASP A 122 -12.48 -3.22 17.32
CA ASP A 122 -13.44 -3.70 16.31
C ASP A 122 -14.12 -2.60 15.46
N SER A 123 -13.52 -1.41 15.38
CA SER A 123 -14.00 -0.35 14.50
C SER A 123 -13.86 -0.69 13.00
N GLU A 124 -14.44 0.14 12.14
CA GLU A 124 -14.16 0.08 10.71
C GLU A 124 -12.65 0.19 10.40
N LEU A 125 -12.25 -0.39 9.26
CA LEU A 125 -10.88 -0.31 8.77
C LEU A 125 -10.52 1.09 8.29
N ILE A 126 -9.55 1.72 8.95
CA ILE A 126 -9.06 3.06 8.65
C ILE A 126 -7.65 2.98 8.07
N LYS A 127 -7.33 3.86 7.12
CA LYS A 127 -5.97 3.95 6.57
C LYS A 127 -4.97 4.36 7.66
N GLY A 128 -3.92 3.56 7.84
CA GLY A 128 -2.81 3.76 8.77
C GLY A 128 -1.95 4.98 8.43
N ARG A 129 -2.43 6.16 8.79
CA ARG A 129 -1.72 7.44 8.66
C ARG A 129 -1.18 7.87 10.01
N PHE A 130 -0.01 8.49 10.03
CA PHE A 130 0.61 9.01 11.25
C PHE A 130 -0.35 9.77 12.16
N GLY A 131 -1.08 10.75 11.63
CA GLY A 131 -1.97 11.59 12.45
C GLY A 131 -3.12 10.79 13.10
N LYS A 132 -3.61 9.75 12.42
CA LYS A 132 -4.67 8.88 12.93
C LYS A 132 -4.12 7.91 13.97
N LEU A 133 -3.05 7.19 13.63
CA LEU A 133 -2.35 6.29 14.56
C LEU A 133 -1.84 7.02 15.81
N LYS A 134 -1.29 8.23 15.67
CA LYS A 134 -0.84 9.05 16.81
C LYS A 134 -1.99 9.39 17.75
N LYS A 135 -3.17 9.71 17.21
CA LYS A 135 -4.34 10.04 18.02
C LYS A 135 -4.84 8.78 18.75
N ASP A 136 -4.92 7.68 18.03
CA ASP A 136 -5.60 6.48 18.51
C ASP A 136 -4.72 5.60 19.40
N LEU A 137 -3.38 5.67 19.25
CA LEU A 137 -2.42 4.91 20.05
C LEU A 137 -1.69 5.77 21.11
N LYS A 138 -2.21 6.98 21.40
CA LYS A 138 -1.55 7.98 22.26
C LYS A 138 -1.29 7.51 23.69
N ASP A 139 -2.08 6.55 24.15
CA ASP A 139 -2.10 5.97 25.48
C ASP A 139 -1.05 4.87 25.68
N SER A 140 -0.36 4.43 24.62
CA SER A 140 0.78 3.50 24.72
C SER A 140 2.11 4.23 24.46
N PRO A 141 2.96 4.41 25.48
CA PRO A 141 4.29 4.98 25.31
C PRO A 141 5.16 4.18 24.32
N GLU A 142 5.03 2.86 24.30
CA GLU A 142 5.78 1.99 23.39
C GLU A 142 5.36 2.19 21.93
N ALA A 143 4.05 2.19 21.64
CA ALA A 143 3.54 2.48 20.31
C ALA A 143 4.01 3.87 19.82
N MET A 144 3.98 4.86 20.72
CA MET A 144 4.40 6.22 20.44
C MET A 144 5.89 6.34 20.09
N LYS A 145 6.77 5.50 20.66
CA LYS A 145 8.20 5.44 20.30
C LYS A 145 8.38 5.08 18.82
N TYR A 146 7.67 4.07 18.32
CA TYR A 146 7.72 3.68 16.92
C TYR A 146 7.11 4.73 15.99
N LEU A 147 5.99 5.36 16.40
CA LEU A 147 5.38 6.44 15.62
C LEU A 147 6.30 7.65 15.45
N ARG A 148 7.07 8.02 16.49
CA ARG A 148 8.09 9.08 16.38
C ARG A 148 9.15 8.74 15.33
N GLY A 149 9.62 7.50 15.29
CA GLY A 149 10.54 7.02 14.25
C GLY A 149 9.94 7.14 12.85
N GLY A 150 8.67 6.76 12.67
CA GLY A 150 7.95 6.95 11.40
C GLY A 150 7.77 8.43 11.02
N SER A 151 7.58 9.31 12.00
CA SER A 151 7.51 10.76 11.77
C SER A 151 8.85 11.35 11.34
N ALA A 152 9.96 10.92 11.95
CA ALA A 152 11.29 11.35 11.54
C ALA A 152 11.54 11.01 10.06
N LEU A 153 11.22 9.77 9.65
CA LEU A 153 11.29 9.34 8.26
C LEU A 153 10.41 10.19 7.32
N ARG A 154 9.24 10.64 7.78
CA ARG A 154 8.38 11.55 7.00
C ARG A 154 9.06 12.91 6.77
N TYR A 155 9.71 13.47 7.78
CA TYR A 155 10.45 14.72 7.62
C TYR A 155 11.67 14.55 6.72
N THR A 156 12.41 13.45 6.86
CA THR A 156 13.50 13.10 5.94
C THR A 156 12.99 12.98 4.51
N GLN A 157 11.84 12.35 4.30
CA GLN A 157 11.21 12.25 2.98
C GLN A 157 10.92 13.64 2.38
N TYR A 158 10.39 14.57 3.16
CA TYR A 158 10.15 15.94 2.71
C TYR A 158 11.44 16.68 2.39
N ALA A 159 12.47 16.56 3.24
CA ALA A 159 13.77 17.18 3.02
C ALA A 159 14.41 16.68 1.71
N LEU A 160 14.34 15.37 1.43
CA LEU A 160 14.85 14.79 0.19
C LEU A 160 14.09 15.27 -1.05
N TYR A 161 12.77 15.40 -0.99
CA TYR A 161 12.00 15.98 -2.09
C TYR A 161 12.40 17.43 -2.38
N VAL A 162 12.56 18.25 -1.33
CA VAL A 162 12.98 19.65 -1.47
C VAL A 162 14.39 19.74 -2.04
N ALA A 163 15.34 18.96 -1.49
CA ALA A 163 16.71 18.92 -1.98
C ALA A 163 16.78 18.45 -3.45
N GLY A 164 16.08 17.37 -3.79
CA GLY A 164 16.02 16.85 -5.17
C GLY A 164 15.42 17.86 -6.16
N ALA A 165 14.35 18.57 -5.77
CA ALA A 165 13.77 19.62 -6.60
C ALA A 165 14.73 20.80 -6.82
N ILE A 166 15.44 21.24 -5.77
CA ILE A 166 16.45 22.30 -5.88
C ILE A 166 17.58 21.88 -6.84
N VAL A 167 18.07 20.64 -6.72
CA VAL A 167 19.13 20.12 -7.60
C VAL A 167 18.66 20.10 -9.05
N LEU A 168 17.45 19.60 -9.33
CA LEU A 168 16.86 19.59 -10.69
C LEU A 168 16.73 20.99 -11.29
N VAL A 169 16.22 21.94 -10.51
CA VAL A 169 16.06 23.32 -10.99
C VAL A 169 17.43 23.90 -11.32
N LYS A 170 18.44 23.71 -10.46
CA LYS A 170 19.80 24.19 -10.70
C LYS A 170 20.43 23.56 -11.95
N THR A 171 20.33 22.24 -12.15
CA THR A 171 20.85 21.60 -13.37
C THR A 171 20.13 22.08 -14.62
N ALA A 172 18.80 22.16 -14.60
CA ALA A 172 18.04 22.69 -15.73
C ALA A 172 18.44 24.14 -16.04
N THR A 173 18.54 25.02 -15.03
CA THR A 173 18.95 26.42 -15.25
C THR A 173 20.38 26.57 -15.77
N LYS A 174 21.28 25.64 -15.43
CA LYS A 174 22.64 25.61 -16.01
C LYS A 174 22.61 25.21 -17.49
N GLU A 175 21.84 24.19 -17.85
CA GLU A 175 21.65 23.79 -19.25
C GLU A 175 20.94 24.85 -20.10
N PHE A 176 20.07 25.68 -19.51
CA PHE A 176 19.43 26.81 -20.20
C PHE A 176 20.32 28.06 -20.29
N GLY A 177 21.32 28.19 -19.42
CA GLY A 177 22.25 29.33 -19.39
C GLY A 177 23.52 29.13 -20.22
N GLU A 178 23.83 27.89 -20.61
CA GLU A 178 24.94 27.57 -21.51
C GLU A 178 24.46 27.60 -22.98
N GLU A 179 24.93 28.61 -23.70
CA GLU A 179 24.74 28.76 -25.15
C GLU A 179 25.32 27.53 -25.86
N LYS A 180 24.47 26.77 -26.58
CA LYS A 180 24.83 25.49 -27.20
C LYS A 180 26.01 25.67 -28.19
N SER A 181 27.19 25.18 -27.81
CA SER A 181 28.28 24.90 -28.76
C SER A 181 27.94 23.68 -29.63
N PRO A 182 28.46 23.58 -30.88
CA PRO A 182 27.93 22.68 -31.91
C PRO A 182 28.16 21.18 -31.60
N PRO A 183 27.40 20.27 -32.25
CA PRO A 183 27.22 18.89 -31.79
C PRO A 183 28.46 18.05 -32.08
N GLY A 184 29.16 17.67 -31.02
CA GLY A 184 30.37 16.89 -31.15
C GLY A 184 30.77 16.24 -29.84
N GLU A 185 29.84 15.61 -29.13
CA GLU A 185 30.13 14.52 -28.18
C GLU A 185 28.80 13.98 -27.66
N THR A 186 28.61 12.67 -27.71
CA THR A 186 27.51 12.00 -27.01
C THR A 186 27.80 12.02 -25.51
N SER A 187 27.67 13.19 -24.89
CA SER A 187 27.70 13.32 -23.45
C SER A 187 26.41 12.70 -22.91
N GLY A 188 26.56 11.58 -22.18
CA GLY A 188 25.44 10.98 -21.45
C GLY A 188 24.76 11.97 -20.50
N PRO A 189 23.63 11.59 -19.88
CA PRO A 189 22.87 12.49 -19.03
C PRO A 189 23.77 13.09 -17.94
N PRO A 190 23.62 14.39 -17.61
CA PRO A 190 24.50 15.03 -16.64
C PRO A 190 24.44 14.31 -15.29
N ILE A 191 25.58 14.22 -14.59
CA ILE A 191 25.68 13.59 -13.25
C ILE A 191 24.62 14.16 -12.29
N GLY A 192 24.34 15.46 -12.40
CA GLY A 192 23.30 16.12 -11.61
C GLY A 192 21.90 15.54 -11.83
N PHE A 193 21.57 15.09 -13.05
CA PHE A 193 20.31 14.41 -13.37
C PHE A 193 20.18 13.09 -12.60
N PHE A 194 21.24 12.27 -12.55
CA PHE A 194 21.26 11.01 -11.80
C PHE A 194 21.15 11.22 -10.28
N VAL A 195 21.84 12.24 -9.73
CA VAL A 195 21.73 12.61 -8.31
C VAL A 195 20.31 13.06 -7.96
N SER A 196 19.70 13.90 -8.80
CA SER A 196 18.30 14.29 -8.60
C SER A 196 17.33 13.11 -8.73
N ALA A 197 17.54 12.22 -9.70
CA ALA A 197 16.73 11.02 -9.86
C ALA A 197 16.81 10.17 -8.59
N GLY A 198 18.02 9.90 -8.07
CA GLY A 198 18.23 9.18 -6.81
C GLY A 198 17.53 9.83 -5.61
N LEU A 199 17.59 11.16 -5.48
CA LEU A 199 16.90 11.91 -4.42
C LEU A 199 15.38 11.88 -4.56
N ILE A 200 14.84 11.78 -5.78
CA ILE A 200 13.41 11.60 -6.04
C ILE A 200 12.96 10.15 -5.78
N PHE A 201 13.84 9.17 -6.02
CA PHE A 201 13.53 7.76 -5.81
C PHE A 201 13.63 7.32 -4.34
N ALA A 202 14.58 7.86 -3.56
CA ALA A 202 14.76 7.55 -2.14
C ALA A 202 13.46 7.67 -1.29
N PRO A 203 12.59 8.67 -1.50
CA PRO A 203 11.28 8.76 -0.89
C PRO A 203 10.37 7.53 -1.00
N PHE A 204 10.43 6.78 -2.11
CA PHE A 204 9.64 5.55 -2.27
C PHE A 204 10.11 4.43 -1.33
N LEU A 205 11.43 4.29 -1.18
CA LEU A 205 12.04 3.35 -0.23
C LEU A 205 11.71 3.74 1.21
N ILE A 206 11.79 5.04 1.53
CA ILE A 206 11.46 5.58 2.86
C ILE A 206 9.99 5.34 3.21
N ASN A 207 9.08 5.37 2.23
CA ASN A 207 7.67 5.10 2.48
C ASN A 207 7.42 3.69 3.02
N ASN A 208 8.13 2.67 2.52
CA ASN A 208 8.04 1.31 3.04
C ASN A 208 8.60 1.20 4.48
N LEU A 209 9.71 1.88 4.78
CA LEU A 209 10.27 1.92 6.13
C LEU A 209 9.33 2.59 7.13
N LYS A 210 8.70 3.70 6.71
CA LYS A 210 7.69 4.41 7.50
C LYS A 210 6.49 3.52 7.81
N ILE A 211 6.01 2.75 6.85
CA ILE A 211 4.92 1.79 7.05
C ILE A 211 5.33 0.69 8.04
N LYS A 212 6.55 0.17 7.96
CA LYS A 212 7.06 -0.79 8.95
C LYS A 212 7.06 -0.21 10.37
N GLN A 213 7.38 1.08 10.53
CA GLN A 213 7.30 1.73 11.85
C GLN A 213 5.85 1.83 12.36
N TYR A 214 4.91 2.13 11.48
CA TYR A 214 3.48 2.17 11.85
C TYR A 214 2.93 0.78 12.19
N GLU A 215 3.37 -0.25 11.49
CA GLU A 215 3.05 -1.64 11.82
C GLU A 215 3.60 -2.01 13.20
N LYS A 216 4.86 -1.70 13.49
CA LYS A 216 5.47 -1.91 14.81
C LYS A 216 4.71 -1.17 15.92
N ALA A 217 4.25 0.05 15.64
CA ALA A 217 3.46 0.82 16.59
C ALA A 217 2.14 0.13 16.94
N GLY A 218 1.41 -0.38 15.94
CA GLY A 218 0.18 -1.14 16.19
C GLY A 218 0.43 -2.40 17.00
N ARG A 219 1.44 -3.19 16.62
CA ARG A 219 1.82 -4.41 17.36
C ARG A 219 2.25 -4.14 18.81
N ALA A 220 2.88 -3.00 19.07
CA ALA A 220 3.30 -2.60 20.41
C ALA A 220 2.15 -2.07 21.27
N TYR A 221 1.01 -1.74 20.68
CA TYR A 221 -0.18 -1.33 21.42
C TYR A 221 -0.91 -2.50 22.07
N ASP A 222 -0.82 -3.69 21.47
CA ASP A 222 -1.46 -4.91 21.97
C ASP A 222 -0.59 -5.73 22.94
N LYS A 223 0.61 -5.24 23.27
CA LYS A 223 1.49 -5.85 24.27
C LYS A 223 1.22 -5.23 25.64
#